data_AF-I2CR12-F1
#
_entry.id   AF-I2CR12-F1
#
_cell.length_a   1.000
_cell.length_b   1.000
_cell.length_c   1.000
_cell.angle_alpha   90.00
_cell.angle_beta   90.00
_cell.angle_gamma   90.00
#
_symmetry.space_group_name_H-M   'P 1'
#
loop_
_entity.id
_entity.type
_entity.pdbx_description
1 polymer ?
#
loop_
_entity_poly.entity_id
_entity_poly.type
_entity_poly.pdbx_seq_one_letter_code
_entity_poly.pdbx_strand_id
1 'polypeptide(L)'
;RENNRGRDAFVSFSRKSGITSIMSAMTDESTMEDEAADVLGCETTGQPSSYETLVEENRRLKAQLHCQESQLRLHEQERLKQGRHIPPPSAHFPPCASTASPPVPSPPASSSSSSPSNPLPLPPVHSLSSSEISRYSRQLLVSRFGVTGQRNLLSSSVLVVGAGGLGSAVLLYLAGAGVGRLGIVDGDRVEASNLHRQVIHGDSQVGTKKAVSASARVRDLNGSLRVSVLEEDVGYGNVASVIAGWDLVVDASDNPLTRYVLNDACWLAGEG
;
A
#
# COMPACT_ATOMS: atom_id res chain seq x y z
N ARG A 1 -15.74 7.68 19.17
CA ARG A 1 -15.70 8.54 17.97
C ARG A 1 -15.27 7.64 16.83
N GLU A 2 -16.24 7.28 16.00
CA GLU A 2 -16.31 6.03 15.23
C GLU A 2 -15.29 5.86 14.11
N ASN A 3 -14.84 4.61 14.00
CA ASN A 3 -14.12 3.98 12.91
C ASN A 3 -14.96 4.00 11.63
N ASN A 4 -14.48 4.69 10.60
CA ASN A 4 -14.99 4.56 9.23
C ASN A 4 -14.17 3.47 8.52
N ARG A 5 -14.65 2.22 8.52
CA ARG A 5 -14.06 1.13 7.71
C ARG A 5 -14.93 0.92 6.47
N GLY A 6 -14.49 1.50 5.35
CA GLY A 6 -14.98 1.20 4.01
C GLY A 6 -13.83 0.72 3.15
N ARG A 7 -14.05 -0.36 2.40
CA ARG A 7 -13.13 -1.03 1.48
C ARG A 7 -12.46 -0.01 0.55
N ASP A 8 -11.15 0.07 0.61
CA ASP A 8 -10.22 0.60 -0.40
C ASP A 8 -8.80 0.35 0.15
N ALA A 9 -7.75 0.52 -0.65
CA ALA A 9 -6.36 0.34 -0.23
C ALA A 9 -6.10 0.92 1.18
N PHE A 10 -5.74 0.08 2.15
CA PHE A 10 -5.47 0.55 3.51
C PHE A 10 -4.07 1.17 3.54
N VAL A 11 -4.02 2.49 3.44
CA VAL A 11 -2.82 3.24 3.85
C VAL A 11 -2.76 3.18 5.37
N SER A 12 -1.73 2.52 5.92
CA SER A 12 -1.54 2.43 7.37
C SER A 12 -0.41 3.38 7.79
N PHE A 13 -0.75 4.34 8.64
CA PHE A 13 0.13 5.47 8.93
C PHE A 13 1.06 5.16 10.10
N SER A 14 2.37 5.29 9.90
CA SER A 14 3.32 5.47 11.00
C SER A 14 3.45 6.98 11.26
N ARG A 15 3.34 7.43 12.52
CA ARG A 15 3.16 8.84 12.92
C ARG A 15 4.41 9.73 12.80
N LYS A 16 5.31 9.52 11.82
CA LYS A 16 6.65 10.15 11.87
C LYS A 16 6.95 11.30 10.91
N SER A 17 6.06 11.72 9.99
CA SER A 17 6.34 12.94 9.21
C SER A 17 5.13 13.69 8.67
N GLY A 18 5.36 14.93 8.24
CA GLY A 18 4.37 15.82 7.60
C GLY A 18 3.80 15.34 6.26
N ILE A 19 4.19 14.15 5.78
CA ILE A 19 3.67 13.53 4.56
C ILE A 19 2.15 13.30 4.62
N THR A 20 1.59 13.01 5.80
CA THR A 20 0.15 12.78 5.98
C THR A 20 -0.66 14.03 5.67
N SER A 21 -0.16 15.21 6.08
CA SER A 21 -0.82 16.49 5.79
C SER A 21 -0.76 16.82 4.30
N ILE A 22 0.31 16.41 3.62
CA ILE A 22 0.51 16.60 2.18
C ILE A 22 -0.39 15.69 1.36
N MET A 23 -0.46 14.40 1.70
CA MET A 23 -1.36 13.47 1.02
C MET A 23 -2.81 13.88 1.22
N SER A 24 -3.19 14.34 2.42
CA SER A 24 -4.52 14.89 2.69
C SER A 24 -4.83 16.13 1.84
N ALA A 25 -3.86 17.03 1.63
CA ALA A 25 -4.03 18.21 0.79
C ALA A 25 -4.11 17.88 -0.72
N MET A 26 -3.52 16.75 -1.15
CA MET A 26 -3.63 16.25 -2.52
C MET A 26 -4.96 15.53 -2.80
N THR A 27 -5.62 15.00 -1.76
CA THR A 27 -6.88 14.25 -1.87
C THR A 27 -8.11 15.06 -1.49
N ASP A 28 -7.97 16.35 -1.19
CA ASP A 28 -9.08 17.19 -0.74
C ASP A 28 -9.96 17.59 -1.94
N GLU A 29 -10.97 16.76 -2.23
CA GLU A 29 -12.01 17.01 -3.25
C GLU A 29 -12.90 18.24 -2.92
N SER A 30 -12.84 18.76 -1.69
CA SER A 30 -13.72 19.86 -1.23
C SER A 30 -13.52 21.18 -1.98
N THR A 31 -12.45 21.34 -2.76
CA THR A 31 -12.17 22.59 -3.49
C THR A 31 -12.65 22.60 -4.95
N MET A 32 -13.27 21.53 -5.47
CA MET A 32 -13.90 21.58 -6.81
C MET A 32 -15.38 21.99 -6.79
N GLU A 33 -16.06 21.86 -5.65
CA GLU A 33 -17.48 22.23 -5.54
C GLU A 33 -17.69 23.74 -5.27
N ASP A 34 -16.76 24.38 -4.56
CA ASP A 34 -16.90 25.80 -4.17
C ASP A 34 -16.58 26.81 -5.30
N GLU A 35 -15.74 26.47 -6.28
CA GLU A 35 -15.50 27.36 -7.45
C GLU A 35 -16.45 27.10 -8.63
N ALA A 36 -17.08 25.92 -8.71
CA ALA A 36 -18.07 25.62 -9.75
C ALA A 36 -19.41 26.34 -9.52
N ALA A 37 -19.74 26.64 -8.25
CA ALA A 37 -20.96 27.36 -7.88
C ALA A 37 -20.94 28.85 -8.25
N ASP A 38 -19.76 29.49 -8.33
CA ASP A 38 -19.62 30.92 -8.59
C ASP A 38 -19.56 31.25 -10.11
N VAL A 39 -19.25 30.26 -10.96
CA VAL A 39 -19.16 30.43 -12.42
C VAL A 39 -20.47 30.09 -13.15
N LEU A 40 -21.37 29.32 -12.53
CA LEU A 40 -22.63 28.91 -13.13
C LEU A 40 -23.81 29.46 -12.32
N GLY A 41 -24.07 30.76 -12.47
CA GLY A 41 -25.30 31.41 -12.03
C GLY A 41 -26.53 30.90 -12.79
N CYS A 42 -26.94 29.67 -12.53
CA CYS A 42 -28.15 29.07 -13.10
C CYS A 42 -28.92 28.35 -11.99
N GLU A 43 -29.97 29.00 -11.50
CA GLU A 43 -31.01 28.37 -10.69
C GLU A 43 -31.71 27.29 -11.55
N THR A 44 -31.37 26.03 -11.37
CA THR A 44 -32.15 24.93 -11.95
C THR A 44 -33.13 24.40 -10.92
N THR A 45 -34.35 24.92 -11.01
CA THR A 45 -35.55 24.32 -10.42
C THR A 45 -35.80 22.93 -11.01
N GLY A 46 -35.84 21.90 -10.16
CA GLY A 46 -36.75 20.76 -10.27
C GLY A 46 -36.50 19.71 -11.36
N GLN A 47 -35.69 18.70 -11.03
CA GLN A 47 -35.90 17.24 -11.17
C GLN A 47 -34.52 16.57 -11.06
N PRO A 48 -34.30 15.60 -10.15
CA PRO A 48 -32.99 15.00 -10.00
C PRO A 48 -32.60 14.27 -11.28
N SER A 49 -31.41 14.57 -11.79
CA SER A 49 -30.90 13.93 -13.00
C SER A 49 -30.78 12.41 -12.77
N SER A 50 -30.85 11.63 -13.86
CA SER A 50 -30.65 10.16 -13.82
C SER A 50 -29.38 9.74 -13.06
N TYR A 51 -28.38 10.62 -12.94
CA TYR A 51 -27.16 10.40 -12.19
C TYR A 51 -27.36 10.54 -10.67
N GLU A 52 -28.09 11.55 -10.21
CA GLU A 52 -28.38 11.74 -8.78
C GLU A 52 -29.18 10.58 -8.20
N THR A 53 -30.14 10.06 -8.97
CA THR A 53 -30.89 8.85 -8.60
C THR A 53 -29.97 7.63 -8.46
N LEU A 54 -29.01 7.46 -9.38
CA LEU A 54 -28.03 6.37 -9.32
C LEU A 54 -27.04 6.51 -8.15
N VAL A 55 -26.66 7.74 -7.80
CA VAL A 55 -25.82 8.01 -6.63
C VAL A 55 -26.56 7.66 -5.34
N GLU A 56 -27.85 8.01 -5.25
CA GLU A 56 -28.69 7.72 -4.09
C GLU A 56 -29.00 6.21 -3.97
N GLU A 57 -29.22 5.53 -5.09
CA GLU A 57 -29.36 4.07 -5.12
C GLU A 57 -28.06 3.35 -4.71
N ASN A 58 -26.90 3.84 -5.16
CA ASN A 58 -25.61 3.32 -4.72
C ASN A 58 -25.38 3.51 -3.22
N ARG A 59 -25.76 4.67 -2.66
CA ARG A 59 -25.70 4.90 -1.21
C ARG A 59 -26.60 3.92 -0.46
N ARG A 60 -27.80 3.67 -0.96
CA ARG A 60 -28.75 2.70 -0.37
C ARG A 60 -28.22 1.27 -0.40
N LEU A 61 -27.68 0.82 -1.53
CA LEU A 61 -27.11 -0.53 -1.68
C LEU A 61 -25.89 -0.73 -0.78
N LYS A 62 -25.01 0.28 -0.67
CA LYS A 62 -23.88 0.25 0.27
C LYS A 62 -24.33 0.12 1.72
N ALA A 63 -25.38 0.86 2.12
CA ALA A 63 -25.95 0.75 3.46
C ALA A 63 -26.55 -0.64 3.73
N GLN A 64 -27.23 -1.24 2.75
CA GLN A 64 -27.76 -2.60 2.86
C GLN A 64 -26.66 -3.66 3.02
N LEU A 65 -25.59 -3.58 2.21
CA LEU A 65 -24.42 -4.47 2.33
C LEU A 65 -23.76 -4.36 3.70
N HIS A 66 -23.58 -3.14 4.21
CA HIS A 66 -22.97 -2.92 5.52
C HIS A 66 -23.83 -3.50 6.66
N CYS A 67 -25.16 -3.37 6.56
CA CYS A 67 -26.09 -4.00 7.49
C CYS A 67 -25.96 -5.54 7.46
N GLN A 68 -25.91 -6.13 6.26
CA GLN A 68 -25.81 -7.58 6.08
C GLN A 68 -24.49 -8.14 6.62
N GLU A 69 -23.36 -7.47 6.36
CA GLU A 69 -22.05 -7.85 6.92
C GLU A 69 -22.03 -7.76 8.45
N SER A 70 -22.67 -6.74 9.02
CA SER A 70 -22.77 -6.57 10.46
C SER A 70 -23.58 -7.70 11.11
N GLN A 71 -24.69 -8.11 10.47
CA GLN A 71 -25.48 -9.25 10.90
C GLN A 71 -24.70 -10.56 10.83
N LEU A 72 -23.93 -10.79 9.76
CA LEU A 72 -23.09 -11.98 9.61
C LEU A 72 -22.01 -12.05 10.70
N ARG A 73 -21.35 -10.93 11.01
CA ARG A 73 -20.35 -10.86 12.09
C ARG A 73 -20.97 -11.14 13.45
N LEU A 74 -22.15 -10.59 13.74
CA LEU A 74 -22.87 -10.86 14.98
C LEU A 74 -23.26 -12.34 15.08
N HIS A 75 -23.78 -12.91 13.99
CA HIS A 75 -24.15 -14.33 13.93
C HIS A 75 -22.93 -15.24 14.11
N GLU A 76 -21.78 -14.89 13.53
CA GLU A 76 -20.52 -15.62 13.70
C GLU A 76 -20.01 -15.53 15.15
N GLN A 77 -20.06 -14.35 15.77
CA GLN A 77 -19.73 -14.18 17.18
C GLN A 77 -20.67 -14.96 18.11
N GLU A 78 -21.97 -15.00 17.82
CA GLU A 78 -22.94 -15.82 18.55
C GLU A 78 -22.67 -17.32 18.37
N ARG A 79 -22.34 -17.76 17.15
CA ARG A 79 -21.94 -19.15 16.88
C ARG A 79 -20.68 -19.56 17.65
N LEU A 80 -19.68 -18.68 17.74
CA LEU A 80 -18.46 -18.91 18.52
C LEU A 80 -18.75 -18.98 20.03
N LYS A 81 -19.68 -18.13 20.53
CA LYS A 81 -20.13 -18.16 21.94
C LYS A 81 -20.96 -19.39 22.30
N GLN A 82 -21.72 -19.94 21.36
CA GLN A 82 -22.61 -21.10 21.59
C GLN A 82 -21.90 -22.46 21.49
N GLY A 83 -20.58 -22.50 21.31
CA GLY A 83 -19.77 -23.72 21.46
C GLY A 83 -20.12 -24.88 20.52
N ARG A 84 -20.77 -24.63 19.37
CA ARG A 84 -21.02 -25.68 18.36
C ARG A 84 -19.78 -25.86 17.48
N HIS A 85 -18.86 -26.71 17.95
CA HIS A 85 -17.73 -27.21 17.19
C HIS A 85 -18.25 -28.12 16.06
N ILE A 86 -18.11 -27.70 14.80
CA ILE A 86 -18.16 -28.60 13.65
C ILE A 86 -16.69 -28.89 13.30
N PRO A 87 -16.20 -30.14 13.35
CA PRO A 87 -14.85 -30.43 12.91
C PRO A 87 -14.72 -30.14 11.41
N PRO A 88 -13.55 -29.68 10.93
CA PRO A 88 -13.30 -29.59 9.50
C PRO A 88 -13.46 -30.97 8.84
N PRO A 89 -13.90 -31.04 7.56
CA PRO A 89 -14.06 -32.31 6.88
C PRO A 89 -12.73 -33.08 6.88
N SER A 90 -12.78 -34.30 7.41
CA SER A 90 -11.66 -35.23 7.52
C SER A 90 -11.11 -35.57 6.14
N ALA A 91 -9.90 -35.10 5.85
CA ALA A 91 -9.12 -35.58 4.72
C ALA A 91 -8.66 -37.02 5.01
N HIS A 92 -9.33 -38.00 4.40
CA HIS A 92 -8.79 -39.35 4.27
C HIS A 92 -7.56 -39.30 3.36
N PHE A 93 -6.38 -39.37 3.95
CA PHE A 93 -5.15 -39.77 3.25
C PHE A 93 -4.78 -41.20 3.65
N PRO A 94 -4.41 -42.08 2.70
CA PRO A 94 -3.98 -43.43 3.00
C PRO A 94 -2.62 -43.43 3.72
N PRO A 95 -2.31 -44.45 4.56
CA PRO A 95 -1.07 -44.48 5.32
C PRO A 95 0.10 -44.80 4.39
N CYS A 96 1.09 -43.91 4.31
CA CYS A 96 2.37 -44.23 3.70
C CYS A 96 3.23 -44.99 4.71
N ALA A 97 3.73 -46.14 4.27
CA ALA A 97 4.50 -47.08 5.06
C ALA A 97 5.90 -46.56 5.44
N SER A 98 6.32 -46.98 6.62
CA SER A 98 7.68 -46.95 7.17
C SER A 98 8.76 -47.29 6.14
N THR A 99 9.77 -46.43 5.99
CA THR A 99 11.16 -46.84 5.73
C THR A 99 12.13 -45.81 6.32
N ALA A 100 13.27 -46.31 6.80
CA ALA A 100 14.24 -45.66 7.66
C ALA A 100 14.98 -44.47 7.03
N SER A 101 15.36 -43.51 7.88
CA SER A 101 16.18 -42.33 7.56
C SER A 101 17.62 -42.68 7.18
N PRO A 102 18.25 -41.97 6.23
CA PRO A 102 19.71 -41.89 6.13
C PRO A 102 20.27 -40.63 6.82
N PRO A 103 21.56 -40.61 7.21
CA PRO A 103 22.13 -39.59 8.08
C PRO A 103 22.45 -38.28 7.34
N VAL A 104 22.34 -37.18 8.08
CA VAL A 104 22.70 -35.81 7.66
C VAL A 104 24.20 -35.59 7.86
N PRO A 105 24.94 -35.02 6.90
CA PRO A 105 26.30 -34.53 7.14
C PRO A 105 26.29 -33.07 7.64
N SER A 106 27.04 -32.80 8.71
CA SER A 106 27.66 -31.48 9.00
C SER A 106 29.03 -31.42 8.29
N PRO A 107 29.81 -30.32 8.15
CA PRO A 107 29.79 -28.96 8.77
C PRO A 107 30.12 -27.86 7.68
N PRO A 108 30.75 -26.65 7.88
CA PRO A 108 31.33 -26.03 9.08
C PRO A 108 30.91 -24.58 9.40
N ALA A 109 31.31 -24.19 10.61
CA ALA A 109 31.29 -22.84 11.13
C ALA A 109 32.38 -21.96 10.51
N SER A 110 32.02 -20.73 10.14
CA SER A 110 32.81 -19.52 10.41
C SER A 110 32.10 -18.26 9.89
N SER A 111 31.60 -17.47 10.83
CA SER A 111 31.69 -15.99 10.90
C SER A 111 31.81 -15.19 9.60
N SER A 112 30.75 -14.45 9.27
CA SER A 112 30.85 -13.00 9.07
C SER A 112 29.49 -12.35 9.32
N SER A 113 29.40 -11.64 10.44
CA SER A 113 28.25 -10.84 10.83
C SER A 113 28.18 -9.59 9.94
N SER A 114 27.36 -9.63 8.89
CA SER A 114 26.92 -8.41 8.21
C SER A 114 25.64 -7.91 8.87
N SER A 115 25.79 -6.94 9.77
CA SER A 115 24.68 -6.15 10.31
C SER A 115 23.81 -5.59 9.17
N PRO A 116 22.49 -5.45 9.36
CA PRO A 116 21.63 -4.83 8.35
C PRO A 116 22.12 -3.39 8.16
N SER A 117 22.59 -3.08 6.94
CA SER A 117 23.08 -1.76 6.58
C SER A 117 21.93 -0.76 6.74
N ASN A 118 22.01 0.07 7.77
CA ASN A 118 21.11 1.18 8.00
C ASN A 118 21.14 2.07 6.74
N PRO A 119 20.00 2.37 6.10
CA PRO A 119 19.97 3.20 4.90
C PRO A 119 20.51 4.59 5.22
N LEU A 120 21.43 5.08 4.39
CA LEU A 120 22.08 6.38 4.54
C LEU A 120 21.02 7.49 4.77
N PRO A 121 21.29 8.45 5.68
CA PRO A 121 20.41 9.59 5.92
C PRO A 121 20.04 10.30 4.62
N LEU A 122 18.79 10.79 4.55
CA LEU A 122 18.35 11.63 3.44
C LEU A 122 19.13 12.94 3.46
N PRO A 123 19.53 13.48 2.28
CA PRO A 123 20.31 14.70 2.22
C PRO A 123 19.51 15.90 2.78
N PRO A 124 20.17 16.86 3.46
CA PRO A 124 19.52 18.06 4.00
C PRO A 124 18.97 18.95 2.87
N VAL A 125 17.74 19.42 3.06
CA VAL A 125 16.94 20.16 2.07
C VAL A 125 17.39 21.63 1.99
N HIS A 126 18.27 21.93 1.05
CA HIS A 126 18.57 23.31 0.65
C HIS A 126 18.10 23.53 -0.78
N SER A 127 16.90 24.10 -0.93
CA SER A 127 16.26 24.44 -2.21
C SER A 127 16.02 23.28 -3.20
N LEU A 128 15.05 23.44 -4.11
CA LEU A 128 14.89 22.49 -5.21
C LEU A 128 15.94 22.84 -6.26
N SER A 129 16.60 21.83 -6.83
CA SER A 129 17.48 22.02 -7.98
C SER A 129 16.69 22.43 -9.23
N SER A 130 17.36 23.03 -10.21
CA SER A 130 16.70 23.46 -11.46
C SER A 130 16.04 22.29 -12.22
N SER A 131 16.63 21.09 -12.16
CA SER A 131 16.05 19.88 -12.77
C SER A 131 14.80 19.41 -12.03
N GLU A 132 14.77 19.48 -10.70
CA GLU A 132 13.59 19.18 -9.89
C GLU A 132 12.47 20.21 -10.10
N ILE A 133 12.80 21.50 -10.17
CA ILE A 133 11.81 22.55 -10.49
C ILE A 133 11.19 22.29 -11.86
N SER A 134 12.01 21.96 -12.86
CA SER A 134 11.51 21.65 -14.21
C SER A 134 10.58 20.43 -14.20
N ARG A 135 11.02 19.33 -13.57
CA ARG A 135 10.27 18.06 -13.48
C ARG A 135 8.94 18.22 -12.73
N TYR A 136 8.95 18.90 -11.58
CA TYR A 136 7.78 19.02 -10.70
C TYR A 136 6.99 20.32 -10.91
N SER A 137 7.32 21.11 -11.93
CA SER A 137 6.72 22.43 -12.21
C SER A 137 5.19 22.45 -12.11
N ARG A 138 4.50 21.45 -12.67
CA ARG A 138 3.04 21.34 -12.59
C ARG A 138 2.52 21.07 -11.17
N GLN A 139 3.25 20.28 -10.38
CA GLN A 139 2.89 20.00 -8.99
C GLN A 139 3.07 21.25 -8.12
N LEU A 140 4.12 22.05 -8.38
CA LEU A 140 4.38 23.30 -7.66
C LEU A 140 3.27 24.36 -7.80
N LEU A 141 2.44 24.27 -8.84
CA LEU A 141 1.31 25.18 -9.08
C LEU A 141 0.07 24.82 -8.27
N VAL A 142 0.02 23.62 -7.67
CA VAL A 142 -1.13 23.17 -6.88
C VAL A 142 -1.21 24.00 -5.60
N SER A 143 -2.38 24.62 -5.39
CA SER A 143 -2.66 25.43 -4.20
C SER A 143 -2.41 24.62 -2.93
N ARG A 144 -1.85 25.25 -1.89
CA ARG A 144 -1.46 24.65 -0.61
C ARG A 144 -0.37 23.56 -0.67
N PHE A 145 0.10 23.14 -1.84
CA PHE A 145 1.25 22.24 -1.98
C PHE A 145 2.55 23.03 -2.17
N GLY A 146 2.72 23.67 -3.32
CA GLY A 146 3.85 24.54 -3.63
C GLY A 146 5.24 23.90 -3.42
N VAL A 147 6.25 24.77 -3.29
CA VAL A 147 7.65 24.36 -3.11
C VAL A 147 7.88 23.63 -1.79
N THR A 148 7.18 24.05 -0.73
CA THR A 148 7.30 23.42 0.60
C THR A 148 6.77 21.99 0.58
N GLY A 149 5.61 21.74 -0.02
CA GLY A 149 5.05 20.40 -0.19
C GLY A 149 5.98 19.49 -0.98
N GLN A 150 6.54 19.99 -2.09
CA GLN A 150 7.49 19.21 -2.90
C GLN A 150 8.75 18.84 -2.13
N ARG A 151 9.32 19.78 -1.36
CA ARG A 151 10.51 19.51 -0.53
C ARG A 151 10.22 18.44 0.51
N ASN A 152 9.08 18.54 1.18
CA ASN A 152 8.68 17.56 2.18
C ASN A 152 8.51 16.16 1.56
N LEU A 153 7.96 16.09 0.33
CA LEU A 153 7.81 14.83 -0.40
C LEU A 153 9.18 14.23 -0.76
N LEU A 154 10.12 15.05 -1.24
CA LEU A 154 11.50 14.64 -1.51
C LEU A 154 12.28 14.24 -0.25
N SER A 155 11.89 14.72 0.93
CA SER A 155 12.47 14.29 2.21
C SER A 155 11.74 13.11 2.85
N SER A 156 10.69 12.59 2.22
CA SER A 156 9.86 11.53 2.79
C SER A 156 10.24 10.14 2.28
N SER A 157 9.85 9.14 3.04
CA SER A 157 10.05 7.73 2.76
C SER A 157 8.74 6.94 2.82
N VAL A 158 8.43 6.20 1.75
CA VAL A 158 7.23 5.38 1.66
C VAL A 158 7.59 3.94 1.34
N LEU A 159 7.10 3.01 2.15
CA LEU A 159 7.18 1.57 1.89
C LEU A 159 5.87 1.10 1.27
N VAL A 160 5.94 0.44 0.12
CA VAL A 160 4.78 -0.21 -0.51
C VAL A 160 4.95 -1.72 -0.40
N VAL A 161 3.99 -2.39 0.24
CA VAL A 161 3.96 -3.84 0.40
C VAL A 161 3.02 -4.42 -0.65
N GLY A 162 3.58 -5.14 -1.61
CA GLY A 162 2.91 -5.63 -2.81
C GLY A 162 3.25 -4.78 -4.04
N ALA A 163 3.76 -5.43 -5.07
CA ALA A 163 4.03 -4.89 -6.41
C ALA A 163 3.04 -5.45 -7.45
N GLY A 164 1.87 -5.90 -7.01
CA GLY A 164 0.77 -6.39 -7.85
C GLY A 164 0.00 -5.29 -8.57
N GLY A 165 -1.31 -5.48 -8.79
CA GLY A 165 -2.12 -4.52 -9.56
C GLY A 165 -2.25 -3.16 -8.86
N LEU A 166 -2.57 -3.17 -7.57
CA LEU A 166 -2.64 -1.96 -6.75
C LEU A 166 -1.25 -1.32 -6.57
N GLY A 167 -0.25 -2.14 -6.26
CA GLY A 167 1.14 -1.70 -6.12
C GLY A 167 1.67 -1.03 -7.38
N SER A 168 1.31 -1.56 -8.56
CA SER A 168 1.68 -0.97 -9.85
C SER A 168 1.20 0.47 -9.99
N ALA A 169 -0.06 0.75 -9.66
CA ALA A 169 -0.61 2.10 -9.72
C ALA A 169 0.09 3.02 -8.70
N VAL A 170 0.15 2.58 -7.44
CA VAL A 170 0.71 3.37 -6.33
C VAL A 170 2.17 3.74 -6.59
N LEU A 171 3.01 2.77 -6.94
CA LEU A 171 4.45 2.98 -7.11
C LEU A 171 4.78 3.95 -8.25
N LEU A 172 4.06 3.85 -9.37
CA LEU A 172 4.26 4.76 -10.51
C LEU A 172 3.93 6.22 -10.14
N TYR A 173 2.83 6.44 -9.42
CA TYR A 173 2.44 7.79 -9.02
C TYR A 173 3.33 8.36 -7.92
N LEU A 174 3.71 7.58 -6.91
CA LEU A 174 4.65 8.04 -5.88
C LEU A 174 6.02 8.38 -6.48
N ALA A 175 6.48 7.60 -7.46
CA ALA A 175 7.71 7.87 -8.18
C ALA A 175 7.63 9.14 -9.03
N GLY A 176 6.53 9.33 -9.76
CA GLY A 176 6.27 10.54 -10.55
C GLY A 176 6.09 11.80 -9.69
N ALA A 177 5.51 11.66 -8.50
CA ALA A 177 5.33 12.74 -7.52
C ALA A 177 6.65 13.15 -6.85
N GLY A 178 7.65 12.27 -6.84
CA GLY A 178 8.97 12.59 -6.29
C GLY A 178 9.11 12.28 -4.80
N VAL A 179 8.55 11.16 -4.33
CA VAL A 179 8.86 10.65 -2.98
C VAL A 179 10.35 10.31 -2.90
N GLY A 180 11.06 10.93 -1.97
CA GLY A 180 12.53 10.85 -1.86
C GLY A 180 13.07 9.43 -1.75
N ARG A 181 12.41 8.59 -0.95
CA ARG A 181 12.76 7.19 -0.78
C ARG A 181 11.55 6.28 -0.94
N LEU A 182 11.63 5.32 -1.85
CA LEU A 182 10.60 4.31 -2.09
C LEU A 182 11.11 2.92 -1.74
N GLY A 183 10.39 2.24 -0.85
CA GLY A 183 10.58 0.82 -0.54
C GLY A 183 9.56 -0.02 -1.28
N ILE A 184 10.01 -1.13 -1.85
CA ILE A 184 9.15 -2.07 -2.57
C ILE A 184 9.37 -3.45 -1.95
N VAL A 185 8.31 -4.04 -1.42
CA VAL A 185 8.31 -5.39 -0.84
C VAL A 185 7.41 -6.29 -1.65
N ASP A 186 7.94 -7.36 -2.24
CA ASP A 186 7.14 -8.38 -2.93
C ASP A 186 7.95 -9.66 -3.11
N GLY A 187 7.43 -10.80 -2.67
CA GLY A 187 8.08 -12.11 -2.76
C GLY A 187 7.87 -12.83 -4.10
N ASP A 188 6.92 -12.40 -4.92
CA ASP A 188 6.50 -13.10 -6.12
C ASP A 188 7.39 -12.81 -7.33
N ARG A 189 7.16 -13.55 -8.41
CA ARG A 189 7.72 -13.29 -9.74
C ARG A 189 6.66 -12.73 -10.67
N VAL A 190 7.12 -12.01 -11.70
CA VAL A 190 6.26 -11.49 -12.76
C VAL A 190 5.77 -12.67 -13.61
N GLU A 191 4.46 -12.71 -13.87
CA GLU A 191 3.81 -13.72 -14.70
C GLU A 191 3.07 -13.02 -15.85
N ALA A 192 3.14 -13.61 -17.05
CA ALA A 192 2.48 -13.08 -18.24
C ALA A 192 0.96 -12.91 -18.06
N SER A 193 0.33 -13.85 -17.34
CA SER A 193 -1.09 -13.84 -16.95
C SER A 193 -1.49 -12.63 -16.11
N ASN A 194 -0.54 -11.93 -15.49
CA ASN A 194 -0.80 -10.81 -14.61
C ASN A 194 -0.54 -9.43 -15.26
N LEU A 195 0.07 -9.40 -16.45
CA LEU A 195 0.46 -8.15 -17.12
C LEU A 195 -0.73 -7.26 -17.49
N HIS A 196 -1.92 -7.82 -17.69
CA HIS A 196 -3.12 -7.03 -18.00
C HIS A 196 -3.56 -6.08 -16.88
N ARG A 197 -3.08 -6.30 -15.63
CA ARG A 197 -3.41 -5.47 -14.45
C ARG A 197 -2.18 -4.95 -13.71
N GLN A 198 -1.00 -5.53 -13.94
CA GLN A 198 0.25 -5.15 -13.28
C GLN A 198 1.13 -4.31 -14.23
N VAL A 199 0.64 -3.13 -14.58
CA VAL A 199 1.21 -2.26 -15.63
C VAL A 199 2.60 -1.72 -15.33
N ILE A 200 3.11 -1.89 -14.11
CA ILE A 200 4.50 -1.54 -13.77
C ILE A 200 5.50 -2.56 -14.34
N HIS A 201 5.03 -3.76 -14.68
CA HIS A 201 5.83 -4.82 -15.28
C HIS A 201 5.64 -4.86 -16.79
N GLY A 202 6.64 -5.38 -17.50
CA GLY A 202 6.59 -5.62 -18.93
C GLY A 202 6.89 -7.08 -19.26
N ASP A 203 6.61 -7.47 -20.50
CA ASP A 203 6.81 -8.83 -21.01
C ASP A 203 8.27 -9.31 -20.85
N SER A 204 9.23 -8.40 -21.08
CA SER A 204 10.67 -8.65 -20.86
C SER A 204 11.07 -8.98 -19.42
N GLN A 205 10.17 -8.75 -18.45
CA GLN A 205 10.43 -8.97 -17.02
C GLN A 205 9.78 -10.26 -16.51
N VAL A 206 9.08 -11.02 -17.34
CA VAL A 206 8.46 -12.31 -16.94
C VAL A 206 9.52 -13.24 -16.33
N GLY A 207 9.18 -13.84 -15.19
CA GLY A 207 10.09 -14.67 -14.39
C GLY A 207 11.00 -13.89 -13.45
N THR A 208 11.18 -12.58 -13.60
CA THR A 208 11.93 -11.74 -12.66
C THR A 208 11.10 -11.50 -11.40
N LYS A 209 11.75 -11.30 -10.25
CA LYS A 209 11.08 -10.93 -9.00
C LYS A 209 10.32 -9.62 -9.16
N LYS A 210 9.06 -9.56 -8.71
CA LYS A 210 8.20 -8.38 -8.91
C LYS A 210 8.81 -7.14 -8.29
N ALA A 211 9.33 -7.25 -7.06
CA ALA A 211 9.99 -6.13 -6.38
C ALA A 211 11.17 -5.56 -7.20
N VAL A 212 11.98 -6.43 -7.81
CA VAL A 212 13.11 -6.05 -8.68
C VAL A 212 12.62 -5.37 -9.95
N SER A 213 11.67 -5.99 -10.67
CA SER A 213 11.08 -5.46 -11.90
C SER A 213 10.43 -4.08 -11.68
N ALA A 214 9.63 -3.95 -10.62
CA ALA A 214 9.03 -2.67 -10.22
C ALA A 214 10.10 -1.62 -9.91
N SER A 215 11.18 -2.00 -9.21
CA SER A 215 12.27 -1.07 -8.89
C SER A 215 12.99 -0.56 -10.14
N ALA A 216 13.15 -1.40 -11.16
CA ALA A 216 13.74 -1.00 -12.44
C ALA A 216 12.85 0.04 -13.12
N ARG A 217 11.54 -0.20 -13.17
CA ARG A 217 10.57 0.74 -13.74
C ARG A 217 10.48 2.06 -12.99
N VAL A 218 10.54 2.03 -11.66
CA VAL A 218 10.54 3.25 -10.83
C VAL A 218 11.79 4.09 -11.10
N ARG A 219 12.97 3.47 -11.18
CA ARG A 219 14.22 4.19 -11.49
C ARG A 219 14.25 4.75 -12.91
N ASP A 220 13.66 4.03 -13.87
CA ASP A 220 13.49 4.51 -15.24
C ASP A 220 12.57 5.74 -15.31
N LEU A 221 11.44 5.71 -14.58
CA LEU A 221 10.51 6.85 -14.51
C LEU A 221 11.14 8.06 -13.80
N ASN A 222 11.84 7.84 -12.69
CA ASN A 222 12.46 8.88 -11.89
C ASN A 222 13.77 8.42 -11.23
N GLY A 223 14.88 8.64 -11.93
CA GLY A 223 16.20 8.21 -11.49
C GLY A 223 16.78 8.97 -10.29
N SER A 224 16.16 10.06 -9.83
CA SER A 224 16.65 10.80 -8.66
C SER A 224 16.22 10.17 -7.32
N LEU A 225 15.33 9.18 -7.35
CA LEU A 225 14.75 8.58 -6.14
C LEU A 225 15.65 7.50 -5.55
N ARG A 226 15.67 7.41 -4.22
CA ARG A 226 16.29 6.28 -3.51
C ARG A 226 15.33 5.10 -3.46
N VAL A 227 15.63 4.01 -4.16
CA VAL A 227 14.75 2.83 -4.22
C VAL A 227 15.36 1.66 -3.42
N SER A 228 14.64 1.18 -2.41
CA SER A 228 14.97 -0.01 -1.61
C SER A 228 14.09 -1.18 -2.04
N VAL A 229 14.67 -2.37 -2.20
CA VAL A 229 13.98 -3.57 -2.70
C VAL A 229 14.09 -4.68 -1.66
N LEU A 230 12.95 -5.28 -1.32
CA LEU A 230 12.86 -6.44 -0.44
C LEU A 230 12.10 -7.56 -1.18
N GLU A 231 12.78 -8.67 -1.42
CA GLU A 231 12.28 -9.80 -2.22
C GLU A 231 11.66 -10.90 -1.36
N GLU A 232 10.91 -10.51 -0.32
CA GLU A 232 10.32 -11.38 0.69
C GLU A 232 8.83 -11.11 0.90
N ASP A 233 8.13 -12.09 1.45
CA ASP A 233 6.76 -11.92 1.93
C ASP A 233 6.76 -11.32 3.33
N VAL A 234 5.73 -10.52 3.64
CA VAL A 234 5.57 -9.90 4.96
C VAL A 234 4.66 -10.76 5.84
N GLY A 235 5.16 -11.07 7.03
CA GLY A 235 4.44 -11.80 8.08
C GLY A 235 4.85 -11.36 9.50
N TYR A 236 4.24 -11.96 10.52
CA TYR A 236 4.51 -11.59 11.92
C TYR A 236 5.99 -11.70 12.32
N GLY A 237 6.75 -12.58 11.66
CA GLY A 237 8.18 -12.79 11.96
C GLY A 237 9.11 -11.67 11.49
N ASN A 238 8.73 -10.89 10.47
CA ASN A 238 9.61 -9.87 9.87
C ASN A 238 8.96 -8.48 9.77
N VAL A 239 7.64 -8.34 9.99
CA VAL A 239 6.93 -7.07 9.76
C VAL A 239 7.55 -5.90 10.53
N ALA A 240 7.93 -6.10 11.79
CA ALA A 240 8.48 -5.04 12.63
C ALA A 240 9.78 -4.46 12.06
N SER A 241 10.67 -5.31 11.54
CA SER A 241 11.91 -4.86 10.89
C SER A 241 11.65 -4.28 9.50
N VAL A 242 10.69 -4.83 8.76
CA VAL A 242 10.35 -4.38 7.41
C VAL A 242 9.79 -2.95 7.41
N ILE A 243 8.88 -2.64 8.35
CA ILE A 243 8.25 -1.31 8.44
C ILE A 243 9.10 -0.28 9.20
N ALA A 244 10.19 -0.70 9.85
CA ALA A 244 11.01 0.19 10.65
C ALA A 244 11.68 1.28 9.80
N GLY A 245 11.59 2.53 10.26
CA GLY A 245 12.29 3.66 9.64
C GLY A 245 11.67 4.17 8.33
N TRP A 246 10.40 3.85 8.08
CA TRP A 246 9.60 4.42 6.99
C TRP A 246 8.58 5.42 7.56
N ASP A 247 8.36 6.52 6.84
CA ASP A 247 7.38 7.54 7.26
C ASP A 247 5.94 7.07 7.00
N LEU A 248 5.74 6.28 5.96
CA LEU A 248 4.44 5.77 5.53
C LEU A 248 4.56 4.33 5.03
N VAL A 249 3.57 3.50 5.37
CA VAL A 249 3.44 2.14 4.85
C VAL A 249 2.13 2.03 4.09
N VAL A 250 2.20 1.56 2.85
CA VAL A 250 1.03 1.33 1.99
C VAL A 250 0.83 -0.18 1.85
N ASP A 251 -0.32 -0.68 2.31
CA ASP A 251 -0.76 -2.03 2.00
C ASP A 251 -1.32 -2.06 0.57
N ALA A 252 -0.56 -2.68 -0.33
CA ALA A 252 -0.98 -3.02 -1.68
C ALA A 252 -0.97 -4.54 -1.91
N SER A 253 -1.01 -5.32 -0.82
CA SER A 253 -1.04 -6.78 -0.86
C SER A 253 -2.45 -7.28 -1.19
N ASP A 254 -2.52 -8.40 -1.90
CA ASP A 254 -3.76 -9.13 -2.15
C ASP A 254 -4.02 -10.23 -1.11
N ASN A 255 -3.17 -10.33 -0.09
CA ASN A 255 -3.26 -11.31 0.99
C ASN A 255 -3.91 -10.71 2.25
N PRO A 256 -5.09 -11.21 2.68
CA PRO A 256 -5.75 -10.74 3.90
C PRO A 256 -4.89 -10.88 5.16
N LEU A 257 -4.06 -11.91 5.28
CA LEU A 257 -3.18 -12.10 6.45
C LEU A 257 -2.13 -11.01 6.54
N THR A 258 -1.48 -10.67 5.41
CA THR A 258 -0.50 -9.58 5.33
C THR A 258 -1.12 -8.26 5.75
N ARG A 259 -2.37 -8.00 5.35
CA ARG A 259 -3.11 -6.81 5.78
C ARG A 259 -3.28 -6.72 7.29
N TYR A 260 -3.68 -7.80 7.96
CA TYR A 260 -3.82 -7.81 9.42
C TYR A 260 -2.48 -7.61 10.12
N VAL A 261 -1.44 -8.31 9.67
CA VAL A 261 -0.08 -8.20 10.18
C VAL A 261 0.44 -6.76 10.08
N LEU A 262 0.27 -6.12 8.91
CA LEU A 262 0.70 -4.74 8.68
C LEU A 262 -0.08 -3.75 9.55
N ASN A 263 -1.40 -3.92 9.66
CA ASN A 263 -2.24 -3.07 10.48
C ASN A 263 -1.78 -3.10 11.95
N ASP A 264 -1.60 -4.29 12.50
CA ASP A 264 -1.24 -4.46 13.91
C ASP A 264 0.17 -3.92 14.19
N ALA A 265 1.12 -4.20 13.29
CA ALA A 265 2.48 -3.70 13.41
C ALA A 265 2.55 -2.16 13.30
N CYS A 266 1.79 -1.55 12.38
CA CYS A 266 1.73 -0.10 12.25
C CYS A 266 1.05 0.57 13.44
N TRP A 267 -0.03 -0.02 13.96
CA TRP A 267 -0.70 0.46 15.16
C TRP A 267 0.25 0.45 16.37
N LEU A 268 0.94 -0.68 16.60
CA LEU A 268 1.93 -0.81 17.67
C LEU A 268 3.11 0.17 17.52
N ALA A 269 3.57 0.41 16.29
CA ALA A 269 4.66 1.33 16.01
C ALA A 269 4.27 2.82 16.15
N GLY A 270 2.97 3.13 16.11
CA GLY A 270 2.43 4.49 16.21
C GLY A 270 1.91 4.90 17.60
N GLU A 271 1.69 3.93 18.50
CA GLU A 271 1.39 4.19 19.92
C GLU A 271 2.64 4.43 20.80
N GLY A 272 3.84 4.20 20.26
CA GLY A 272 5.12 4.50 20.92
C GLY A 272 5.70 5.86 20.53
#